data_AF-A0A843E0I6-F1
#
_entry.id   AF-A0A843E0I6-F1
#
_cell.length_a   1.000
_cell.length_b   1.000
_cell.length_c   1.000
_cell.angle_alpha   90.00
_cell.angle_beta   90.00
_cell.angle_gamma   90.00
#
_symmetry.space_group_name_H-M   'P 1'
#
loop_
_entity.id
_entity.type
_entity.pdbx_description
1 polymer ?
#
loop_
_entity_poly.entity_id
_entity_poly.type
_entity_poly.pdbx_seq_one_letter_code
_entity_poly.pdbx_strand_id
1 'polypeptide(L)'
;KKNTVPGTAQMNRESGSLIISCSGCGQLPDPSTPACARCICEAIASEGPAERIRLSGTRDTEISGNAAQILCGLATLSIPVVNDMQGRRCSNCSRSPSNILETAWADFPEPSIAPAMSRLYSDAGDGPECTVCMQKTYAALKKAEEDLADIRSRASAMARNGSGY
;
A
#
# COMPACT_ATOMS: atom_id res chain seq x y z
N LYS A 1 -27.06 13.00 -8.21
CA LYS A 1 -26.43 12.50 -6.96
C LYS A 1 -25.39 11.47 -7.38
N LYS A 2 -24.09 11.78 -7.30
CA LYS A 2 -23.03 10.83 -7.65
C LYS A 2 -22.99 9.77 -6.54
N ASN A 3 -23.21 8.51 -6.89
CA ASN A 3 -22.96 7.38 -6.01
C ASN A 3 -21.44 7.29 -5.82
N THR A 4 -20.92 7.89 -4.75
CA THR A 4 -19.55 7.66 -4.29
C THR A 4 -19.52 6.31 -3.61
N VAL A 5 -18.87 5.34 -4.26
CA VAL A 5 -18.52 4.06 -3.67
C VAL A 5 -17.51 4.33 -2.55
N PRO A 6 -17.53 3.61 -1.41
CA PRO A 6 -16.43 3.66 -0.44
C PRO A 6 -15.07 3.55 -1.13
N GLY A 7 -14.13 4.42 -0.76
CA GLY A 7 -12.75 4.34 -1.26
C GLY A 7 -12.51 5.01 -2.61
N THR A 8 -13.44 5.80 -3.15
CA THR A 8 -13.12 6.66 -4.30
C THR A 8 -12.12 7.73 -3.88
N ALA A 9 -10.98 7.78 -4.56
CA ALA A 9 -9.94 8.78 -4.38
C ALA A 9 -9.88 9.71 -5.60
N GLN A 10 -9.48 10.96 -5.37
CA GLN A 10 -9.25 11.91 -6.44
C GLN A 10 -8.09 12.83 -6.08
N MET A 11 -7.12 12.95 -6.98
CA MET A 11 -6.08 13.97 -6.86
C MET A 11 -6.64 15.36 -7.17
N ASN A 12 -6.59 16.27 -6.19
CA ASN A 12 -6.77 17.69 -6.42
C ASN A 12 -5.43 18.31 -6.81
N ARG A 13 -5.25 18.57 -8.11
CA ARG A 13 -4.00 19.13 -8.65
C ARG A 13 -3.78 20.60 -8.33
N GLU A 14 -4.84 21.36 -8.07
CA GLU A 14 -4.73 22.77 -7.71
C GLU A 14 -4.19 22.93 -6.28
N SER A 15 -4.61 22.05 -5.36
CA SER A 15 -4.15 22.05 -3.98
C SER A 15 -3.02 21.06 -3.69
N GLY A 16 -2.61 20.24 -4.66
CA GLY A 16 -1.64 19.15 -4.47
C GLY A 16 -2.07 18.14 -3.40
N SER A 17 -3.38 17.90 -3.26
CA SER A 17 -3.94 17.08 -2.18
C SER A 17 -4.70 15.89 -2.72
N LEU A 18 -4.47 14.71 -2.15
CA LEU A 18 -5.26 13.52 -2.42
C LEU A 18 -6.49 13.52 -1.52
N ILE A 19 -7.68 13.49 -2.12
CA ILE A 19 -8.95 13.44 -1.38
C ILE A 19 -9.52 12.03 -1.49
N ILE A 20 -9.74 11.38 -0.36
CA ILE A 20 -10.27 10.01 -0.27
C ILE A 20 -11.66 10.07 0.36
N SER A 21 -12.69 9.58 -0.33
CA SER A 21 -14.04 9.50 0.25
C SER A 21 -14.18 8.22 1.08
N CYS A 22 -14.34 8.39 2.38
CA CYS A 22 -14.56 7.32 3.36
C CYS A 22 -16.05 7.05 3.63
N SER A 23 -16.94 7.59 2.79
CA SER A 23 -18.40 7.59 2.99
C SER A 23 -19.06 6.21 3.12
N GLY A 24 -18.36 5.11 2.76
CA GLY A 24 -18.84 3.75 2.94
C GLY A 24 -18.03 2.88 3.92
N CYS A 25 -17.10 3.44 4.70
CA CYS A 25 -16.28 2.67 5.64
C CYS A 25 -17.04 2.27 6.93
N GLY A 26 -18.23 2.83 7.20
CA GLY A 26 -19.05 2.50 8.39
C GLY A 26 -18.46 2.91 9.75
N GLN A 27 -17.23 3.44 9.78
CA GLN A 27 -16.45 3.87 10.94
C GLN A 27 -15.77 5.21 10.64
N LEU A 28 -15.26 5.88 11.69
CA LEU A 28 -14.41 7.07 11.50
C LEU A 28 -13.09 6.67 10.82
N PRO A 29 -12.58 7.46 9.87
CA PRO A 29 -11.30 7.18 9.23
C PRO A 29 -10.17 7.24 10.25
N ASP A 30 -9.50 6.11 10.45
CA ASP A 30 -8.37 5.97 11.38
C ASP A 30 -7.15 5.39 10.64
N PRO A 31 -6.17 6.25 10.24
CA PRO A 31 -4.98 5.84 9.52
C PRO A 31 -4.09 4.86 10.27
N SER A 32 -4.28 4.68 11.58
CA SER A 32 -3.53 3.70 12.37
C SER A 32 -4.03 2.26 12.16
N THR A 33 -5.24 2.09 11.60
CA THR A 33 -5.80 0.76 11.33
C THR A 33 -5.30 0.18 10.00
N PRO A 34 -5.04 -1.15 9.92
CA PRO A 34 -4.64 -1.82 8.68
C PRO A 34 -5.55 -1.53 7.49
N ALA A 35 -6.87 -1.59 7.70
CA ALA A 35 -7.85 -1.40 6.63
C ALA A 35 -7.80 0.03 6.07
N CYS A 36 -7.68 1.05 6.93
CA CYS A 36 -7.65 2.42 6.49
C CYS A 36 -6.31 2.77 5.82
N ALA A 37 -5.19 2.34 6.40
CA ALA A 37 -3.88 2.55 5.80
C ALA A 37 -3.76 1.90 4.42
N ARG A 38 -4.30 0.69 4.25
CA ARG A 38 -4.35 0.00 2.95
C ARG A 38 -5.20 0.77 1.95
N CYS A 39 -6.39 1.21 2.33
CA CYS A 39 -7.25 2.04 1.48
C CYS A 39 -6.54 3.33 1.02
N ILE A 40 -5.77 3.96 1.92
CA ILE A 40 -4.97 5.15 1.59
C ILE A 40 -3.85 4.80 0.61
N CYS A 41 -3.14 3.70 0.83
CA CYS A 41 -2.06 3.26 -0.05
C CYS A 41 -2.56 2.88 -1.45
N GLU A 42 -3.72 2.23 -1.55
CA GLU A 42 -4.39 1.91 -2.81
C GLU A 42 -4.82 3.19 -3.55
N ALA A 43 -5.37 4.17 -2.83
CA ALA A 43 -5.70 5.48 -3.37
C ALA A 43 -4.47 6.22 -3.91
N ILE A 44 -3.35 6.21 -3.19
CA ILE A 44 -2.09 6.81 -3.64
C ILE A 44 -1.53 6.06 -4.86
N ALA A 45 -1.60 4.72 -4.87
CA ALA A 45 -1.13 3.93 -6.00
C ALA A 45 -1.94 4.18 -7.28
N SER A 46 -3.24 4.49 -7.15
CA SER A 46 -4.13 4.83 -8.26
C SER A 46 -3.95 6.27 -8.75
N GLU A 47 -3.95 7.23 -7.84
CA GLU A 47 -4.04 8.67 -8.18
C GLU A 47 -2.69 9.38 -8.19
N GLY A 48 -1.68 8.78 -7.57
CA GLY A 48 -0.34 9.34 -7.38
C GLY A 48 -0.08 9.83 -5.93
N PRO A 49 1.21 10.06 -5.60
CA PRO A 49 1.61 10.58 -4.29
C PRO A 49 1.14 12.02 -4.07
N ALA A 50 0.89 12.37 -2.81
CA ALA A 50 0.48 13.71 -2.40
C ALA A 50 1.14 14.12 -1.09
N GLU A 51 1.45 15.41 -0.95
CA GLU A 51 1.97 15.98 0.29
C GLU A 51 0.90 16.11 1.39
N ARG A 52 -0.37 16.17 0.96
CA ARG A 52 -1.55 16.24 1.82
C ARG A 52 -2.58 15.21 1.40
N ILE A 53 -3.04 14.41 2.36
CA ILE A 53 -4.07 13.39 2.18
C ILE A 53 -5.25 13.76 3.06
N ARG A 54 -6.42 13.97 2.47
CA ARG A 54 -7.67 14.28 3.19
C ARG A 54 -8.61 13.10 3.12
N LEU A 55 -8.92 12.55 4.28
CA LEU A 55 -9.94 11.51 4.45
C LEU A 55 -11.27 12.22 4.71
N SER A 56 -12.17 12.17 3.74
CA SER A 56 -13.48 12.83 3.81
C SER A 56 -14.56 11.85 4.24
N GLY A 57 -15.16 12.11 5.40
CA GLY A 57 -16.16 11.25 6.02
C GLY A 57 -17.14 12.05 6.88
N THR A 58 -17.56 11.48 8.01
CA THR A 58 -18.38 12.21 9.02
C THR A 58 -17.58 13.31 9.71
N ARG A 59 -16.28 13.10 9.87
CA ARG A 59 -15.28 14.12 10.23
C ARG A 59 -14.14 14.01 9.24
N ASP A 60 -13.70 15.15 8.73
CA ASP A 60 -12.55 15.19 7.84
C ASP A 60 -11.25 15.10 8.64
N THR A 61 -10.37 14.20 8.21
CA THR A 61 -9.03 14.03 8.77
C THR A 61 -8.01 14.42 7.70
N GLU A 62 -7.07 15.31 8.04
CA GLU A 62 -5.96 15.66 7.16
C GLU A 62 -4.66 15.03 7.67
N ILE A 63 -3.91 14.43 6.76
CA ILE A 63 -2.60 13.84 7.01
C ILE A 63 -1.60 14.58 6.13
N SER A 64 -0.54 15.09 6.73
CA SER A 64 0.49 15.88 6.03
C SER A 64 1.87 15.61 6.62
N GLY A 65 2.90 16.17 5.97
CA GLY A 65 4.29 16.05 6.41
C GLY A 65 4.78 14.60 6.39
N ASN A 66 5.53 14.22 7.42
CA ASN A 66 6.19 12.91 7.45
C ASN A 66 5.20 11.73 7.45
N ALA A 67 4.03 11.88 8.05
CA ALA A 67 3.00 10.83 8.02
C ALA A 67 2.48 10.59 6.59
N ALA A 68 2.27 11.65 5.81
CA ALA A 68 1.92 11.53 4.40
C ALA A 68 3.06 10.93 3.57
N GLN A 69 4.32 11.29 3.85
CA GLN A 69 5.49 10.69 3.19
C GLN A 69 5.62 9.20 3.48
N ILE A 70 5.37 8.76 4.72
CA ILE A 70 5.34 7.33 5.09
C ILE A 70 4.24 6.61 4.32
N LEU A 71 3.03 7.16 4.26
CA LEU A 71 1.93 6.56 3.49
C LEU A 71 2.23 6.50 1.99
N CYS A 72 2.89 7.52 1.43
CA CYS A 72 3.35 7.52 0.04
C CYS A 72 4.44 6.46 -0.21
N GLY A 73 5.37 6.28 0.74
CA GLY A 73 6.36 5.21 0.70
C GLY A 73 5.70 3.83 0.78
N LEU A 74 4.74 3.65 1.69
CA LEU A 74 3.99 2.39 1.80
C LEU A 74 3.17 2.10 0.53
N ALA A 75 2.66 3.14 -0.12
CA ALA A 75 1.96 3.00 -1.40
C ALA A 75 2.87 2.46 -2.52
N THR A 76 4.19 2.73 -2.50
CA THR A 76 5.10 2.15 -3.50
C THR A 76 5.18 0.64 -3.41
N LEU A 77 4.87 0.05 -2.25
CA LEU A 77 4.75 -1.40 -2.07
C LEU A 77 3.50 -1.96 -2.78
N SER A 78 2.47 -1.13 -2.96
CA SER A 78 1.20 -1.49 -3.62
C SER A 78 1.23 -1.27 -5.14
N ILE A 79 2.06 -0.36 -5.64
CA ILE A 79 2.21 -0.05 -7.08
C ILE A 79 2.56 -1.29 -7.95
N PRO A 80 3.44 -2.21 -7.51
CA PRO A 80 3.70 -3.46 -8.23
C PRO A 80 2.44 -4.31 -8.42
N VAL A 81 1.53 -4.36 -7.45
CA VAL A 81 0.27 -5.13 -7.51
C VAL A 81 -0.65 -4.57 -8.61
N VAL A 82 -0.80 -3.25 -8.68
CA VAL A 82 -1.68 -2.57 -9.64
C VAL A 82 -1.12 -2.67 -11.07
N ASN A 83 0.20 -2.57 -11.24
CA ASN A 83 0.83 -2.70 -12.55
C ASN A 83 0.88 -4.15 -13.05
N ASP A 84 1.00 -5.15 -12.17
CA ASP A 84 1.03 -6.55 -12.60
C ASP A 84 -0.36 -7.06 -13.05
N MET A 85 -1.46 -6.41 -12.62
CA MET A 85 -2.80 -6.64 -13.17
C MET A 85 -2.91 -6.33 -14.68
N GLN A 86 -1.97 -5.59 -15.26
CA GLN A 86 -1.95 -5.32 -16.70
C GLN A 86 -1.37 -6.49 -17.52
N GLY A 87 -0.71 -7.46 -16.88
CA GLY A 87 -0.15 -8.67 -17.50
C GLY A 87 -0.99 -9.92 -17.21
N ARG A 88 -2.04 -10.18 -17.99
CA ARG A 88 -2.98 -11.34 -17.86
C ARG A 88 -2.33 -12.74 -17.74
N ARG A 89 -1.02 -12.87 -17.93
CA ARG A 89 -0.28 -14.15 -17.84
C ARG A 89 0.14 -14.48 -16.42
N CYS A 90 0.49 -13.49 -15.60
CA CYS A 90 0.97 -13.74 -14.24
C CYS A 90 -0.17 -14.03 -13.27
N SER A 91 -1.40 -13.56 -13.53
CA SER A 91 -2.58 -13.82 -12.69
C SER A 91 -2.94 -15.30 -12.55
N ASN A 92 -2.51 -16.16 -13.49
CA ASN A 92 -2.74 -17.60 -13.43
C ASN A 92 -1.68 -18.36 -12.63
N CYS A 93 -0.59 -17.69 -12.24
CA CYS A 93 0.45 -18.26 -11.41
C CYS A 93 0.04 -18.17 -9.94
N SER A 94 0.15 -19.27 -9.21
CA SER A 94 -0.21 -19.36 -7.81
C SER A 94 0.62 -18.38 -6.97
N ARG A 95 1.88 -18.18 -7.37
CA ARG A 95 2.85 -17.27 -6.75
C ARG A 95 2.98 -15.92 -7.45
N SER A 96 1.88 -15.44 -8.04
CA SER A 96 1.83 -14.09 -8.60
C SER A 96 2.03 -13.03 -7.50
N PRO A 97 2.54 -11.84 -7.87
CA PRO A 97 2.70 -10.71 -6.95
C PRO A 97 1.44 -10.43 -6.13
N SER A 98 0.26 -10.49 -6.76
CA SER A 98 -1.02 -10.23 -6.09
C SER A 98 -1.30 -11.21 -4.94
N ASN A 99 -1.01 -12.49 -5.11
CA ASN A 99 -1.29 -13.52 -4.09
C ASN A 99 -0.29 -13.49 -2.93
N ILE A 100 0.95 -13.09 -3.20
CA ILE A 100 2.01 -13.06 -2.19
C ILE A 100 1.97 -11.75 -1.38
N LEU A 101 1.68 -10.61 -2.02
CA LEU A 101 1.61 -9.31 -1.34
C LEU A 101 0.42 -9.22 -0.37
N GLU A 102 -0.68 -9.93 -0.61
CA GLU A 102 -1.79 -10.00 0.37
C GLU A 102 -1.33 -10.56 1.73
N THR A 103 -0.36 -11.49 1.72
CA THR A 103 0.24 -12.03 2.94
C THR A 103 1.10 -10.99 3.66
N ALA A 104 1.81 -10.13 2.92
CA ALA A 104 2.67 -9.10 3.51
C ALA A 104 1.87 -7.97 4.20
N TRP A 105 0.64 -7.70 3.74
CA TRP A 105 -0.26 -6.71 4.34
C TRP A 105 -0.97 -7.20 5.62
N ALA A 106 -0.94 -8.51 5.90
CA ALA A 106 -1.64 -9.08 7.05
C ALA A 106 -1.10 -8.58 8.40
N ASP A 107 0.19 -8.22 8.47
CA ASP A 107 0.88 -7.82 9.70
C ASP A 107 1.01 -6.29 9.88
N PHE A 108 0.21 -5.49 9.15
CA PHE A 108 0.24 -4.02 9.28
C PHE A 108 -0.04 -3.58 10.74
N PRO A 109 0.64 -2.53 11.28
CA PRO A 109 1.57 -1.58 10.65
C PRO A 109 3.04 -2.05 10.52
N GLU A 110 3.33 -3.30 10.87
CA GLU A 110 4.66 -3.90 10.72
C GLU A 110 4.65 -4.98 9.63
N PRO A 111 4.37 -4.63 8.37
CA PRO A 111 4.32 -5.63 7.29
C PRO A 111 5.65 -6.37 7.23
N SER A 112 5.57 -7.71 7.13
CA SER A 112 6.73 -8.59 7.04
C SER A 112 6.78 -9.24 5.67
N ILE A 113 7.92 -9.09 4.99
CA ILE A 113 8.15 -9.68 3.66
C ILE A 113 8.75 -11.09 3.77
N ALA A 114 9.31 -11.44 4.93
CA ALA A 114 9.92 -12.76 5.14
C ALA A 114 8.96 -13.94 4.88
N PRO A 115 7.69 -13.93 5.35
CA PRO A 115 6.72 -14.98 5.02
C PRO A 115 6.42 -15.05 3.52
N ALA A 116 6.27 -13.90 2.86
CA ALA A 116 6.02 -13.79 1.42
C ALA A 116 7.19 -14.37 0.60
N MET A 117 8.43 -14.06 0.99
CA MET A 117 9.65 -14.56 0.35
C MET A 117 9.82 -16.06 0.55
N SER A 118 9.51 -16.59 1.74
CA SER A 118 9.56 -18.03 1.98
C SER A 118 8.58 -18.78 1.07
N ARG A 119 7.34 -18.31 0.95
CA ARG A 119 6.32 -18.95 0.09
C ARG A 119 6.71 -18.99 -1.38
N LEU A 120 7.39 -17.96 -1.88
CA LEU A 120 7.85 -17.91 -3.28
C LEU A 120 8.71 -19.13 -3.65
N TYR A 121 9.55 -19.61 -2.74
CA TYR A 121 10.47 -20.73 -2.96
C TYR A 121 9.97 -22.08 -2.44
N SER A 122 9.05 -22.08 -1.46
CA SER A 122 8.61 -23.31 -0.78
C SER A 122 7.37 -23.95 -1.42
N ASP A 123 6.49 -23.17 -2.06
CA ASP A 123 5.25 -23.71 -2.62
C ASP A 123 5.51 -24.39 -3.99
N ALA A 124 5.07 -25.65 -4.14
CA ALA A 124 5.04 -26.35 -5.42
C ALA A 124 3.76 -25.97 -6.19
N GLY A 125 3.82 -25.86 -7.52
CA GLY A 125 2.59 -25.72 -8.32
C GLY A 125 2.65 -24.89 -9.59
N ASP A 126 3.71 -24.10 -9.84
CA ASP A 126 3.80 -23.35 -11.08
C ASP A 126 4.72 -24.02 -12.11
N GLY A 127 4.25 -24.04 -13.37
CA GLY A 127 5.02 -24.50 -14.51
C GLY A 127 6.10 -23.50 -14.97
N PRO A 128 6.99 -23.92 -15.89
CA PRO A 128 8.10 -23.09 -16.38
C PRO A 128 7.66 -21.74 -16.98
N GLU A 129 6.43 -21.63 -17.46
CA GLU A 129 5.80 -20.40 -17.96
C GLU A 129 5.68 -19.28 -16.91
N CYS A 130 5.68 -19.63 -15.63
CA CYS A 130 5.58 -18.67 -14.51
C CYS A 130 6.93 -18.16 -14.02
N THR A 131 8.05 -18.68 -14.54
CA THR A 131 9.41 -18.34 -14.08
C THR A 131 9.68 -16.82 -14.13
N VAL A 132 9.25 -16.16 -15.21
CA VAL A 132 9.40 -14.70 -15.37
C VAL A 132 8.57 -13.94 -14.34
N CYS A 133 7.36 -14.41 -14.04
CA CYS A 133 6.50 -13.81 -13.02
C CYS A 133 7.12 -13.98 -11.63
N MET A 134 7.66 -15.15 -11.30
CA MET A 134 8.34 -15.38 -10.02
C MET A 134 9.59 -14.49 -9.86
N GLN A 135 10.40 -14.34 -10.90
CA GLN A 135 11.57 -13.45 -10.88
C GLN A 135 11.18 -11.98 -10.66
N LYS A 136 10.12 -11.52 -11.33
CA LYS A 136 9.56 -10.18 -11.11
C LYS A 136 9.01 -10.01 -9.70
N THR A 137 8.32 -11.03 -9.18
CA THR A 137 7.79 -11.06 -7.82
C THR A 137 8.92 -10.97 -6.80
N TYR A 138 9.98 -11.76 -6.98
CA TYR A 138 11.18 -11.69 -6.14
C TYR A 138 11.80 -10.29 -6.13
N ALA A 139 12.00 -9.69 -7.31
CA ALA A 139 12.56 -8.35 -7.42
C ALA A 139 11.67 -7.29 -6.75
N ALA A 140 10.34 -7.42 -6.88
CA ALA A 140 9.38 -6.54 -6.23
C ALA A 140 9.40 -6.71 -4.70
N LEU A 141 9.47 -7.94 -4.19
CA LEU A 141 9.57 -8.22 -2.75
C LEU A 141 10.88 -7.72 -2.15
N LYS A 142 12.01 -7.89 -2.84
CA LYS A 142 13.31 -7.37 -2.41
C LYS A 142 13.32 -5.84 -2.34
N LYS A 143 12.78 -5.19 -3.37
CA LYS A 143 12.63 -3.73 -3.37
C LYS A 143 11.70 -3.27 -2.25
N ALA A 144 10.59 -3.98 -2.04
CA ALA A 144 9.66 -3.70 -0.96
C ALA A 144 10.30 -3.85 0.43
N GLU A 145 11.26 -4.78 0.60
CA GLU A 145 12.03 -4.96 1.83
C GLU A 145 12.97 -3.79 2.10
N GLU A 146 13.67 -3.33 1.06
CA GLU A 146 14.51 -2.13 1.11
C GLU A 146 13.69 -0.87 1.42
N ASP A 147 12.57 -0.69 0.73
CA ASP A 147 11.64 0.43 0.93
C ASP A 147 11.04 0.39 2.36
N LEU A 148 10.66 -0.80 2.87
CA LEU A 148 10.17 -0.95 4.25
C LEU A 148 11.24 -0.66 5.30
N ALA A 149 12.49 -1.04 5.07
CA ALA A 149 13.58 -0.72 5.99
C ALA A 149 13.78 0.80 6.10
N ASP A 150 13.73 1.52 4.97
CA ASP A 150 13.80 2.97 4.95
C ASP A 150 12.58 3.63 5.62
N ILE A 151 11.37 3.14 5.33
CA ILE A 151 10.13 3.62 5.99
C ILE A 151 10.20 3.40 7.50
N ARG A 152 10.65 2.23 7.98
CA ARG A 152 10.83 1.94 9.41
C ARG A 152 11.85 2.86 10.05
N SER A 153 12.95 3.15 9.35
CA SER A 153 13.96 4.10 9.83
C SER A 153 13.36 5.50 10.04
N ARG A 154 12.59 6.00 9.06
CA ARG A 154 11.90 7.29 9.14
C ARG A 154 10.84 7.31 10.24
N ALA A 155 10.01 6.27 10.34
CA ALA A 155 8.98 6.14 11.38
C ALA A 155 9.60 6.09 12.79
N SER A 156 10.70 5.35 12.97
CA SER A 156 11.43 5.28 14.25
C SER A 156 12.06 6.63 14.62
N ALA A 157 12.62 7.35 13.64
CA ALA A 157 13.13 8.71 13.86
C ALA A 157 12.02 9.68 14.29
N MET A 158 10.81 9.55 13.73
CA MET A 158 9.64 10.33 14.16
C MET A 158 9.21 10.00 15.59
N ALA A 159 9.13 8.73 15.97
CA ALA A 159 8.75 8.34 17.34
C ALA A 159 9.73 8.90 18.38
N ARG A 160 11.03 8.93 18.04
CA ARG A 160 12.09 9.50 18.89
C ARG A 160 12.01 11.03 19.00
N ASN A 161 11.66 11.72 17.90
CA ASN A 161 11.54 13.18 17.88
C ASN A 161 10.18 13.70 18.38
N GLY A 162 9.13 12.88 18.31
CA GLY A 162 7.78 13.19 18.81
C GLY A 162 7.57 12.91 20.29
N SER A 163 8.55 12.31 20.98
CA SER A 163 8.55 12.13 22.44
C SER A 163 8.97 13.39 23.21
N GLY A 164 9.02 14.55 22.54
CA GLY A 164 9.28 15.86 23.14
C GLY A 164 8.04 16.74 23.11
N TYR A 165 7.04 16.41 23.91
CA TYR A 165 5.99 17.33 24.37
C TYR A 165 5.83 17.18 25.89
#